data_AF-A0A6G1HF64-F1
#
_entry.id   AF-A0A6G1HF64-F1
#
_cell.length_a   1.000
_cell.length_b   1.000
_cell.length_c   1.000
_cell.angle_alpha   90.00
_cell.angle_beta   90.00
_cell.angle_gamma   90.00
#
_symmetry.space_group_name_H-M   'P 1'
#
loop_
_entity.id
_entity.type
_entity.pdbx_description
1 polymer ?
#
loop_
_entity_poly.entity_id
_entity_poly.type
_entity_poly.pdbx_seq_one_letter_code
_entity_poly.pdbx_strand_id
1 'polypeptide(L)'
;MDDLDGGPDAAHNASSSYLPRDQLPRGRQPKDPLLQTARYQCSSLEEFEQSLRAYFDDPPTSAEHSTCELTIWAGASFLVTESSARQSQSQSQPQAHTQTQSMAPSATKPIVQLPPGVTHSVSAEKKPLSIMEALIPTSDPKDTQKKQKAIAKTIVDSIQKVDGYRYAFHNNWRSGEEGAYRFSYYCNDSLLNKDRVANGRNGVAGKRATKPVYDCKGILAVKFSAPKQCVEVTYKHIPIHATYEERAPIPRKESRRRAHWEMSHPEK
;
A
#
# COMPACT_ATOMS: atom_id res chain seq x y z
N MET A 1 80.32 27.05 -7.32
CA MET A 1 80.23 26.03 -8.38
C MET A 1 80.31 24.69 -7.67
N ASP A 2 79.25 24.14 -7.09
CA ASP A 2 77.79 24.39 -7.10
C ASP A 2 77.30 23.75 -5.78
N ASP A 3 76.67 24.48 -4.88
CA ASP A 3 75.21 24.49 -4.64
C ASP A 3 74.60 23.08 -4.45
N LEU A 4 74.27 22.70 -3.19
CA LEU A 4 72.89 22.52 -2.65
C LEU A 4 72.17 21.28 -3.22
N ASP A 5 71.38 20.45 -2.54
CA ASP A 5 70.75 20.35 -1.23
C ASP A 5 69.95 19.02 -1.28
N GLY A 6 69.43 18.52 -0.16
CA GLY A 6 68.20 17.71 -0.17
C GLY A 6 68.31 16.28 0.36
N GLY A 7 68.01 16.16 1.66
CA GLY A 7 67.79 14.91 2.39
C GLY A 7 66.45 14.21 2.08
N PRO A 8 65.99 13.31 2.99
CA PRO A 8 65.45 12.00 2.62
C PRO A 8 63.93 11.93 2.42
N ASP A 9 63.51 11.18 1.41
CA ASP A 9 62.11 10.80 1.17
C ASP A 9 61.62 9.77 2.19
N ALA A 10 60.76 10.25 3.08
CA ALA A 10 59.91 9.44 3.92
C ALA A 10 58.50 9.32 3.32
N ALA A 11 57.89 8.17 3.62
CA ALA A 11 56.45 7.89 3.66
C ALA A 11 55.73 7.56 2.34
N HIS A 12 55.43 6.26 2.25
CA HIS A 12 54.30 5.67 1.54
C HIS A 12 53.02 6.50 1.67
N ASN A 13 52.45 6.91 0.53
CA ASN A 13 51.06 7.29 0.43
C ASN A 13 50.41 6.55 -0.75
N ALA A 14 49.89 5.36 -0.47
CA ALA A 14 48.99 4.65 -1.36
C ALA A 14 47.58 5.28 -1.27
N SER A 15 47.40 6.41 -1.95
CA SER A 15 46.08 6.98 -2.21
C SER A 15 45.49 6.28 -3.43
N SER A 16 44.83 5.14 -3.19
CA SER A 16 43.97 4.48 -4.18
C SER A 16 42.81 5.40 -4.50
N SER A 17 42.83 5.93 -5.73
CA SER A 17 41.80 6.76 -6.33
C SER A 17 40.43 6.08 -6.26
N TYR A 18 39.57 6.58 -5.39
CA TYR A 18 38.14 6.33 -5.47
C TYR A 18 37.63 7.02 -6.75
N LEU A 19 37.36 6.22 -7.78
CA LEU A 19 36.57 6.69 -8.91
C LEU A 19 35.24 7.25 -8.38
N PRO A 20 34.81 8.45 -8.80
CA PRO A 20 33.48 8.94 -8.51
C PRO A 20 32.50 7.88 -9.02
N ARG A 21 31.63 7.37 -8.14
CA ARG A 21 30.50 6.57 -8.58
C ARG A 21 29.67 7.47 -9.49
N ASP A 22 29.77 7.23 -10.79
CA ASP A 22 28.82 7.75 -11.76
C ASP A 22 27.42 7.44 -11.23
N GLN A 23 26.74 8.48 -10.75
CA GLN A 23 25.32 8.43 -10.48
C GLN A 23 24.68 8.30 -11.85
N LEU A 24 24.50 7.05 -12.30
CA LEU A 24 23.72 6.75 -13.49
C LEU A 24 22.42 7.56 -13.38
N PRO A 25 22.10 8.39 -14.39
CA PRO A 25 20.80 9.03 -14.45
C PRO A 25 19.78 7.92 -14.22
N ARG A 26 18.81 8.13 -13.33
CA ARG A 26 17.64 7.24 -13.23
C ARG A 26 16.91 7.31 -14.57
N GLY A 27 17.41 6.55 -15.54
CA GLY A 27 16.83 6.40 -16.85
C GLY A 27 15.42 5.89 -16.64
N ARG A 28 14.48 6.50 -17.35
CA ARG A 28 13.15 5.92 -17.51
C ARG A 28 13.38 4.51 -18.06
N GLN A 29 12.77 3.50 -17.45
CA GLN A 29 12.89 2.15 -17.99
C GLN A 29 12.44 2.14 -19.45
N PRO A 30 13.12 1.36 -20.31
CA PRO A 30 12.67 1.15 -21.68
C PRO A 30 11.18 0.79 -21.68
N LYS A 31 10.40 1.48 -22.52
CA LYS A 31 9.00 1.09 -22.72
C LYS A 31 8.99 -0.30 -23.32
N ASP A 32 8.23 -1.17 -22.68
CA ASP A 32 8.03 -2.53 -23.14
C ASP A 32 7.37 -2.51 -24.53
N PRO A 33 8.02 -3.03 -25.59
CA PRO A 33 7.50 -2.97 -26.95
C PRO A 33 6.26 -3.85 -27.15
N LEU A 34 6.02 -4.80 -26.24
CA LEU A 34 4.88 -5.71 -26.28
C LEU A 34 3.71 -5.24 -25.40
N LEU A 35 3.82 -4.04 -24.78
CA LEU A 35 2.81 -3.55 -23.85
C LEU A 35 1.45 -3.39 -24.54
N GLN A 36 0.50 -4.22 -24.13
CA GLN A 36 -0.91 -4.15 -24.49
C GLN A 36 -1.69 -3.42 -23.40
N THR A 37 -2.54 -2.48 -23.80
CA THR A 37 -3.35 -1.70 -22.87
C THR A 37 -4.82 -1.83 -23.21
N ALA A 38 -5.58 -2.52 -22.36
CA ALA A 38 -7.04 -2.52 -22.41
C ALA A 38 -7.56 -1.23 -21.78
N ARG A 39 -8.46 -0.50 -22.47
CA ARG A 39 -8.96 0.79 -22.02
C ARG A 39 -10.47 0.79 -21.88
N TYR A 40 -10.94 1.27 -20.72
CA TYR A 40 -12.36 1.36 -20.39
C TYR A 40 -12.71 2.77 -19.93
N GLN A 41 -13.92 3.21 -20.25
CA GLN A 41 -14.48 4.45 -19.73
C GLN A 41 -15.74 4.12 -18.94
N CYS A 42 -15.85 4.70 -17.75
CA CYS A 42 -16.90 4.39 -16.79
C CYS A 42 -17.52 5.69 -16.29
N SER A 43 -18.83 5.68 -16.12
CA SER A 43 -19.61 6.78 -15.58
C SER A 43 -19.97 6.56 -14.10
N SER A 44 -19.76 5.34 -13.59
CA SER A 44 -20.08 4.94 -12.22
C SER A 44 -19.09 3.89 -11.68
N LEU A 45 -19.15 3.65 -10.36
CA LEU A 45 -18.38 2.57 -9.73
C LEU A 45 -18.89 1.18 -10.15
N GLU A 46 -20.17 1.04 -10.47
CA GLU A 46 -20.76 -0.21 -10.93
C GLU A 46 -20.26 -0.59 -12.33
N GLU A 47 -20.28 0.36 -13.26
CA GLU A 47 -19.70 0.19 -14.61
C GLU A 47 -18.20 -0.10 -14.54
N PHE A 48 -17.50 0.52 -13.58
CA PHE A 48 -16.10 0.22 -13.30
C PHE A 48 -15.91 -1.24 -12.87
N GLU A 49 -16.71 -1.74 -11.92
CA GLU A 49 -16.65 -3.15 -11.50
C GLU A 49 -16.98 -4.09 -12.67
N GLN A 50 -17.98 -3.75 -13.49
CA GLN A 50 -18.37 -4.56 -14.65
C GLN A 50 -17.29 -4.58 -15.73
N SER A 51 -16.67 -3.45 -16.04
CA SER A 51 -15.55 -3.34 -17.00
C SER A 51 -14.34 -4.14 -16.53
N LEU A 52 -14.07 -4.12 -15.21
CA LEU A 52 -12.99 -4.91 -14.64
C LEU A 52 -13.27 -6.42 -14.70
N ARG A 53 -14.52 -6.86 -14.49
CA ARG A 53 -14.93 -8.26 -14.71
C ARG A 53 -14.76 -8.67 -16.17
N ALA A 54 -15.22 -7.84 -17.10
CA ALA A 54 -15.05 -8.10 -18.53
C ALA A 54 -13.57 -8.27 -18.93
N TYR A 55 -12.68 -7.46 -18.35
CA TYR A 55 -11.23 -7.61 -18.54
C TYR A 55 -10.68 -8.95 -18.00
N PHE A 56 -11.27 -9.50 -16.94
CA PHE A 56 -10.86 -10.82 -16.42
C PHE A 56 -11.46 -11.99 -17.18
N ASP A 57 -12.64 -11.81 -17.76
CA ASP A 57 -13.29 -12.82 -18.60
C ASP A 57 -12.60 -12.96 -19.97
N ASP A 58 -12.01 -11.88 -20.48
CA ASP A 58 -11.22 -11.85 -21.72
C ASP A 58 -9.85 -11.18 -21.50
N PRO A 59 -8.92 -11.84 -20.78
CA PRO A 59 -7.62 -11.28 -20.49
C PRO A 59 -6.73 -11.29 -21.75
N PRO A 60 -5.87 -10.28 -21.95
CA PRO A 60 -5.00 -10.28 -23.11
C PRO A 60 -4.00 -11.46 -23.07
N THR A 61 -3.61 -11.97 -24.24
CA THR A 61 -2.84 -13.22 -24.40
C THR A 61 -1.52 -13.22 -23.60
N SER A 62 -0.91 -12.05 -23.39
CA SER A 62 0.32 -11.90 -22.63
C SER A 62 0.11 -11.08 -21.35
N ALA A 63 -0.26 -11.74 -20.25
CA ALA A 63 -0.52 -11.08 -18.97
C ALA A 63 0.67 -10.26 -18.43
N GLU A 64 1.91 -10.67 -18.70
CA GLU A 64 3.13 -9.96 -18.28
C GLU A 64 3.26 -8.58 -18.93
N HIS A 65 2.82 -8.49 -20.18
CA HIS A 65 2.87 -7.31 -21.03
C HIS A 65 1.51 -6.60 -21.11
N SER A 66 0.60 -6.89 -20.17
CA SER A 66 -0.75 -6.32 -20.19
C SER A 66 -0.98 -5.36 -19.04
N THR A 67 -1.70 -4.29 -19.33
CA THR A 67 -2.21 -3.33 -18.34
C THR A 67 -3.66 -3.00 -18.68
N CYS A 68 -4.49 -2.85 -17.65
CA CYS A 68 -5.85 -2.33 -17.81
C CYS A 68 -5.89 -0.89 -17.32
N GLU A 69 -6.38 0.03 -18.14
CA GLU A 69 -6.58 1.44 -17.81
C GLU A 69 -8.09 1.73 -17.81
N LEU A 70 -8.64 2.13 -16.67
CA LEU A 70 -10.04 2.52 -16.54
C LEU A 70 -10.13 4.00 -16.19
N THR A 71 -10.98 4.73 -16.90
CA THR A 71 -11.22 6.16 -16.65
C THR A 71 -12.61 6.36 -16.08
N ILE A 72 -12.72 6.96 -14.90
CA ILE A 72 -13.99 7.32 -14.29
C ILE A 72 -14.20 8.83 -14.42
N TRP A 73 -15.28 9.25 -15.07
CA TRP A 73 -15.58 10.67 -15.32
C TRP A 73 -16.09 11.40 -14.08
N ALA A 74 -15.89 12.72 -14.02
CA ALA A 74 -16.16 13.55 -12.83
C ALA A 74 -17.58 13.49 -12.28
N GLY A 75 -18.56 13.11 -13.10
CA GLY A 75 -19.96 12.94 -12.69
C GLY A 75 -20.20 11.78 -11.72
N ALA A 76 -19.25 10.83 -11.59
CA ALA A 76 -19.40 9.70 -10.67
C ALA A 76 -19.34 10.13 -9.20
N SER A 77 -20.20 9.51 -8.39
CA SER A 77 -20.28 9.73 -6.94
C SER A 77 -20.03 8.45 -6.16
N PHE A 78 -19.32 8.57 -5.05
CA PHE A 78 -18.84 7.46 -4.23
C PHE A 78 -19.37 7.61 -2.81
N LEU A 79 -19.79 6.51 -2.19
CA LEU A 79 -20.02 6.47 -0.75
C LEU A 79 -18.68 6.25 -0.07
N VAL A 80 -18.10 7.32 0.47
CA VAL A 80 -16.80 7.27 1.14
C VAL A 80 -16.98 7.18 2.66
N THR A 81 -16.14 6.37 3.30
CA THR A 81 -16.05 6.33 4.76
C THR A 81 -15.01 7.34 5.20
N GLU A 82 -15.44 8.39 5.90
CA GLU A 82 -14.50 9.36 6.43
C GLU A 82 -13.86 8.78 7.71
N SER A 83 -12.54 8.58 7.67
CA SER A 83 -11.81 8.22 8.89
C SER A 83 -11.85 9.42 9.84
N SER A 84 -12.78 9.42 10.79
CA SER A 84 -12.71 10.34 11.92
C SER A 84 -11.39 10.05 12.65
N ALA A 85 -10.51 11.04 12.68
CA ALA A 85 -9.13 10.88 13.10
C ALA A 85 -9.05 10.27 14.51
N ARG A 86 -8.54 9.04 14.63
CA ARG A 86 -7.95 8.62 15.91
C ARG A 86 -6.72 9.51 16.11
N GLN A 87 -6.79 10.38 17.11
CA GLN A 87 -5.64 11.10 17.64
C GLN A 87 -4.49 10.10 17.83
N SER A 88 -3.39 10.35 17.14
CA SER A 88 -2.12 9.69 17.35
C SER A 88 -1.67 9.93 18.79
N GLN A 89 -1.84 8.93 19.66
CA GLN A 89 -1.04 8.86 20.89
C GLN A 89 0.41 8.66 20.48
N SER A 90 1.20 9.70 20.67
CA SER A 90 2.66 9.68 20.64
C SER A 90 3.18 8.58 21.55
N GLN A 91 3.77 7.54 20.95
CA GLN A 91 4.51 6.51 21.68
C GLN A 91 5.89 7.11 22.01
N SER A 92 6.00 7.74 23.19
CA SER A 92 7.28 8.12 23.77
C SER A 92 8.05 6.85 24.15
N GLN A 93 9.23 6.68 23.56
CA GLN A 93 10.25 5.73 24.01
C GLN A 93 10.71 6.12 25.42
N PRO A 94 10.79 5.18 26.38
CA PRO A 94 11.60 5.38 27.58
C PRO A 94 13.06 5.02 27.27
N GLN A 95 13.94 6.02 27.40
CA GLN A 95 15.38 5.84 27.50
C GLN A 95 15.74 5.03 28.76
N ALA A 96 16.71 4.14 28.62
CA ALA A 96 17.30 3.36 29.68
C ALA A 96 18.21 4.23 30.56
N HIS A 97 18.04 4.15 31.89
CA HIS A 97 19.06 4.49 32.87
C HIS A 97 19.14 3.41 33.96
N THR A 98 20.35 3.30 34.50
CA THR A 98 20.97 2.18 35.22
C THR A 98 20.92 2.34 36.74
N GLN A 99 21.10 1.20 37.46
CA GLN A 99 21.42 1.01 38.90
C GLN A 99 20.25 1.22 39.91
N THR A 100 20.02 0.43 40.99
CA THR A 100 20.83 -0.51 41.81
C THR A 100 19.93 -1.55 42.55
N GLN A 101 20.59 -2.48 43.25
CA GLN A 101 20.15 -3.74 43.89
C GLN A 101 19.12 -3.67 45.05
N SER A 102 18.34 -4.76 45.22
CA SER A 102 18.26 -5.64 46.43
C SER A 102 16.83 -6.10 46.87
N MET A 103 16.74 -7.43 47.08
CA MET A 103 15.87 -8.24 47.99
C MET A 103 14.32 -8.27 47.84
N ALA A 104 13.79 -9.50 47.87
CA ALA A 104 12.36 -9.90 47.91
C ALA A 104 11.87 -10.09 49.37
N PRO A 105 10.64 -10.61 49.70
CA PRO A 105 9.46 -10.94 48.88
C PRO A 105 8.08 -10.47 49.47
N SER A 106 7.00 -10.78 48.73
CA SER A 106 5.59 -10.94 49.18
C SER A 106 4.74 -9.72 49.54
N ALA A 107 3.79 -9.36 48.66
CA ALA A 107 2.36 -9.14 49.00
C ALA A 107 1.53 -8.73 47.76
N THR A 108 0.53 -9.56 47.47
CA THR A 108 -0.85 -9.25 47.04
C THR A 108 -1.10 -8.06 46.09
N LYS A 109 -1.35 -8.36 44.81
CA LYS A 109 -1.92 -7.41 43.84
C LYS A 109 -3.40 -7.15 44.16
N PRO A 110 -3.88 -5.89 44.22
CA PRO A 110 -5.31 -5.63 44.21
C PRO A 110 -5.88 -5.85 42.81
N ILE A 111 -7.00 -6.57 42.77
CA ILE A 111 -7.87 -6.73 41.61
C ILE A 111 -8.42 -5.35 41.23
N VAL A 112 -7.98 -4.81 40.09
CA VAL A 112 -8.67 -3.69 39.45
C VAL A 112 -9.85 -4.27 38.70
N GLN A 113 -11.06 -4.05 39.24
CA GLN A 113 -12.32 -4.25 38.53
C GLN A 113 -12.33 -3.39 37.26
N LEU A 114 -12.35 -4.03 36.09
CA LEU A 114 -12.75 -3.37 34.84
C LEU A 114 -14.28 -3.17 34.87
N PRO A 115 -14.79 -1.97 34.53
CA PRO A 115 -16.21 -1.82 34.23
C PRO A 115 -16.55 -2.56 32.92
N PRO A 116 -17.70 -3.27 32.85
CA PRO A 116 -18.16 -3.91 31.63
C PRO A 116 -18.88 -2.89 30.75
N GLY A 117 -18.57 -2.91 29.44
CA GLY A 117 -19.46 -2.35 28.43
C GLY A 117 -19.13 -0.92 27.97
N VAL A 118 -18.20 -0.82 27.02
CA VAL A 118 -18.43 0.09 25.89
C VAL A 118 -18.00 -0.62 24.61
N THR A 119 -18.92 -1.39 24.03
CA THR A 119 -18.83 -1.78 22.62
C THR A 119 -18.98 -0.52 21.78
N HIS A 120 -17.88 0.18 21.49
CA HIS A 120 -17.87 1.18 20.44
C HIS A 120 -17.97 0.46 19.09
N SER A 121 -19.19 0.07 18.71
CA SER A 121 -19.55 -0.12 17.32
C SER A 121 -19.60 1.26 16.68
N VAL A 122 -18.42 1.77 16.30
CA VAL A 122 -18.27 2.98 15.50
C VAL A 122 -18.79 2.65 14.11
N SER A 123 -20.10 2.82 13.91
CA SER A 123 -20.70 2.80 12.59
C SER A 123 -20.14 3.98 11.83
N ALA A 124 -19.09 3.74 11.05
CA ALA A 124 -18.43 4.78 10.29
C ALA A 124 -19.43 5.31 9.24
N GLU A 125 -19.85 6.56 9.40
CA GLU A 125 -20.83 7.20 8.52
C GLU A 125 -20.27 7.29 7.10
N LYS A 126 -21.09 6.86 6.13
CA LYS A 126 -20.74 6.91 4.70
C LYS A 126 -21.34 8.17 4.10
N LYS A 127 -20.51 9.07 3.57
CA LYS A 127 -20.96 10.30 2.94
C LYS A 127 -20.84 10.18 1.41
N PRO A 128 -21.82 10.66 0.62
CA PRO A 128 -21.64 10.78 -0.82
C PRO A 128 -20.56 11.85 -1.10
N LEU A 129 -19.56 11.49 -1.90
CA LEU A 129 -18.51 12.38 -2.37
C LEU A 129 -18.31 12.14 -3.87
N SER A 130 -18.44 13.19 -4.68
CA SER A 130 -18.22 13.12 -6.12
C SER A 130 -16.77 13.34 -6.50
N ILE A 131 -16.36 12.84 -7.67
CA ILE A 131 -15.03 13.16 -8.22
C ILE A 131 -14.91 14.66 -8.46
N MET A 132 -15.96 15.31 -8.99
CA MET A 132 -15.97 16.75 -9.19
C MET A 132 -15.67 17.51 -7.88
N GLU A 133 -16.31 17.14 -6.78
CA GLU A 133 -16.07 17.78 -5.47
C GLU A 133 -14.63 17.54 -4.95
N ALA A 134 -14.06 16.38 -5.24
CA ALA A 134 -12.68 16.06 -4.86
C ALA A 134 -11.62 16.73 -5.76
N LEU A 135 -11.99 17.20 -6.95
CA LEU A 135 -11.12 17.92 -7.88
C LEU A 135 -11.10 19.44 -7.62
N ILE A 136 -12.09 19.99 -6.92
CA ILE A 136 -12.12 21.41 -6.55
C ILE A 136 -11.00 21.70 -5.55
N PRO A 137 -10.05 22.60 -5.86
CA PRO A 137 -9.01 23.00 -4.92
C PRO A 137 -9.61 23.59 -3.64
N THR A 138 -9.18 23.08 -2.50
CA THR A 138 -9.53 23.63 -1.17
C THR A 138 -8.43 24.54 -0.66
N SER A 139 -8.76 25.41 0.30
CA SER A 139 -7.78 26.29 0.97
C SER A 139 -6.67 25.49 1.67
N ASP A 140 -7.02 24.37 2.30
CA ASP A 140 -6.04 23.41 2.82
C ASP A 140 -5.77 22.30 1.78
N PRO A 141 -4.54 22.15 1.25
CA PRO A 141 -4.21 21.04 0.35
C PRO A 141 -4.39 19.66 0.99
N LYS A 142 -4.33 19.55 2.32
CA LYS A 142 -4.57 18.27 3.02
C LYS A 142 -6.02 17.82 2.90
N ASP A 143 -6.97 18.74 2.84
CA ASP A 143 -8.38 18.41 2.66
C ASP A 143 -8.66 17.86 1.25
N THR A 144 -8.08 18.49 0.22
CA THR A 144 -8.11 17.96 -1.15
C THR A 144 -7.53 16.54 -1.17
N GLN A 145 -6.36 16.32 -0.55
CA GLN A 145 -5.75 15.00 -0.46
C GLN A 145 -6.66 13.99 0.26
N LYS A 146 -7.30 14.39 1.37
CA LYS A 146 -8.20 13.53 2.15
C LYS A 146 -9.40 13.08 1.32
N LYS A 147 -10.05 14.01 0.60
CA LYS A 147 -11.17 13.71 -0.31
C LYS A 147 -10.77 12.73 -1.41
N GLN A 148 -9.67 13.03 -2.11
CA GLN A 148 -9.17 12.18 -3.19
C GLN A 148 -8.72 10.81 -2.69
N LYS A 149 -8.06 10.74 -1.53
CA LYS A 149 -7.67 9.48 -0.89
C LYS A 149 -8.89 8.64 -0.52
N ALA A 150 -9.98 9.26 -0.07
CA ALA A 150 -11.21 8.58 0.27
C ALA A 150 -11.84 7.91 -0.98
N ILE A 151 -11.92 8.64 -2.09
CA ILE A 151 -12.37 8.08 -3.38
C ILE A 151 -11.43 6.96 -3.85
N ALA A 152 -10.11 7.19 -3.81
CA ALA A 152 -9.12 6.18 -4.22
C ALA A 152 -9.25 4.89 -3.40
N LYS A 153 -9.51 5.00 -2.09
CA LYS A 153 -9.76 3.84 -1.22
C LYS A 153 -11.01 3.09 -1.67
N THR A 154 -12.11 3.78 -1.98
CA THR A 154 -13.34 3.14 -2.47
C THR A 154 -13.10 2.39 -3.78
N ILE A 155 -12.35 2.98 -4.72
CA ILE A 155 -11.98 2.31 -5.98
C ILE A 155 -11.17 1.04 -5.72
N VAL A 156 -10.14 1.12 -4.86
CA VAL A 156 -9.32 -0.05 -4.50
C VAL A 156 -10.13 -1.12 -3.78
N ASP A 157 -11.06 -0.72 -2.91
CA ASP A 157 -11.96 -1.67 -2.23
C ASP A 157 -12.85 -2.42 -3.25
N SER A 158 -13.35 -1.74 -4.28
CA SER A 158 -14.07 -2.39 -5.38
C SER A 158 -13.17 -3.32 -6.20
N ILE A 159 -11.93 -2.93 -6.51
CA ILE A 159 -10.97 -3.83 -7.20
C ILE A 159 -10.76 -5.10 -6.39
N GLN A 160 -10.47 -4.99 -5.09
CA GLN A 160 -10.24 -6.13 -4.19
C GLN A 160 -11.45 -7.06 -4.07
N LYS A 161 -12.66 -6.52 -4.24
CA LYS A 161 -13.91 -7.28 -4.24
C LYS A 161 -14.08 -8.06 -5.54
N VAL A 162 -13.63 -7.51 -6.67
CA VAL A 162 -13.75 -8.15 -7.99
C VAL A 162 -12.64 -9.18 -8.21
N ASP A 163 -11.39 -8.86 -7.88
CA ASP A 163 -10.24 -9.73 -8.16
C ASP A 163 -9.85 -10.67 -7.00
N GLY A 164 -10.39 -10.45 -5.80
CA GLY A 164 -10.13 -11.27 -4.62
C GLY A 164 -8.74 -11.06 -3.98
N TYR A 165 -7.91 -10.17 -4.51
CA TYR A 165 -6.59 -9.85 -3.96
C TYR A 165 -6.67 -8.77 -2.89
N ARG A 166 -5.54 -8.47 -2.24
CA ARG A 166 -5.44 -7.42 -1.23
C ARG A 166 -4.27 -6.51 -1.56
N TYR A 167 -4.51 -5.21 -1.48
CA TYR A 167 -3.55 -4.19 -1.82
C TYR A 167 -3.25 -3.31 -0.62
N ALA A 168 -1.97 -3.04 -0.39
CA ALA A 168 -1.51 -2.08 0.61
C ALA A 168 -1.19 -0.75 -0.07
N PHE A 169 -1.52 0.34 0.62
CA PHE A 169 -1.09 1.67 0.22
C PHE A 169 0.44 1.74 0.19
N HIS A 170 1.00 2.17 -0.94
CA HIS A 170 2.44 2.28 -1.12
C HIS A 170 2.92 3.72 -0.99
N ASN A 171 2.39 4.60 -1.84
CA ASN A 171 2.83 5.99 -1.89
C ASN A 171 1.71 6.90 -2.40
N ASN A 172 1.78 8.17 -2.03
CA ASN A 172 1.02 9.23 -2.68
C ASN A 172 1.96 10.37 -3.06
N TRP A 173 1.66 11.04 -4.17
CA TRP A 173 2.36 12.25 -4.55
C TRP A 173 1.39 13.23 -5.19
N ARG A 174 1.68 14.52 -5.04
CA ARG A 174 0.98 15.57 -5.79
C ARG A 174 1.45 15.51 -7.24
N SER A 175 0.50 15.39 -8.16
CA SER A 175 0.78 15.58 -9.59
C SER A 175 1.18 17.04 -9.81
N GLY A 176 2.00 17.32 -10.82
CA GLY A 176 2.23 18.70 -11.26
C GLY A 176 0.98 19.38 -11.84
N GLU A 177 -0.07 18.59 -12.10
CA GLU A 177 -1.40 19.05 -12.46
C GLU A 177 -2.11 19.66 -11.24
N GLU A 178 -2.79 20.79 -11.43
CA GLU A 178 -3.40 21.58 -10.37
C GLU A 178 -4.41 20.75 -9.54
N GLY A 179 -4.16 20.65 -8.24
CA GLY A 179 -5.04 19.96 -7.29
C GLY A 179 -5.08 18.42 -7.40
N ALA A 180 -4.32 17.79 -8.30
CA ALA A 180 -4.40 16.35 -8.54
C ALA A 180 -3.39 15.56 -7.69
N TYR A 181 -3.85 14.55 -6.95
CA TYR A 181 -2.98 13.55 -6.31
C TYR A 181 -2.94 12.25 -7.10
N ARG A 182 -1.85 11.51 -6.93
CA ARG A 182 -1.74 10.11 -7.37
C ARG A 182 -1.51 9.23 -6.17
N PHE A 183 -2.20 8.10 -6.15
CA PHE A 183 -2.09 7.10 -5.09
C PHE A 183 -1.67 5.78 -5.74
N SER A 184 -0.66 5.14 -5.16
CA SER A 184 -0.15 3.85 -5.62
C SER A 184 -0.36 2.81 -4.53
N TYR A 185 -0.72 1.61 -4.96
CA TYR A 185 -0.95 0.47 -4.09
C TYR A 185 -0.25 -0.75 -4.68
N TYR A 186 0.32 -1.58 -3.80
CA TYR A 186 0.94 -2.85 -4.20
C TYR A 186 0.16 -4.02 -3.64
N CYS A 187 0.10 -5.12 -4.39
CA CYS A 187 -0.44 -6.36 -3.87
C CYS A 187 0.35 -6.78 -2.62
N ASN A 188 -0.38 -7.22 -1.59
CA ASN A 188 0.17 -7.60 -0.30
C ASN A 188 1.13 -8.78 -0.36
N ASP A 189 1.06 -9.60 -1.40
CA ASP A 189 1.94 -10.74 -1.57
C ASP A 189 2.94 -10.52 -2.72
N SER A 190 3.00 -9.32 -3.29
CA SER A 190 3.93 -8.98 -4.37
C SER A 190 5.35 -8.72 -3.84
N LEU A 191 6.38 -9.08 -4.62
CA LEU A 191 7.78 -8.68 -4.40
C LEU A 191 7.97 -7.15 -4.43
N LEU A 192 7.04 -6.42 -5.04
CA LEU A 192 7.04 -4.95 -5.02
C LEU A 192 6.82 -4.39 -3.61
N ASN A 193 6.18 -5.15 -2.72
CA ASN A 193 5.94 -4.74 -1.34
C ASN A 193 7.17 -4.97 -0.46
N LYS A 194 7.99 -3.93 -0.30
CA LYS A 194 9.26 -3.95 0.46
C LYS A 194 9.12 -4.51 1.87
N ASP A 195 8.04 -4.18 2.58
CA ASP A 195 7.82 -4.64 3.96
C ASP A 195 7.68 -6.16 4.01
N ARG A 196 7.11 -6.77 2.98
CA ARG A 196 6.93 -8.23 2.88
C ARG A 196 8.24 -8.93 2.52
N VAL A 197 9.05 -8.31 1.65
CA VAL A 197 10.41 -8.78 1.33
C VAL A 197 11.31 -8.74 2.57
N ALA A 198 11.23 -7.68 3.38
CA ALA A 198 12.02 -7.54 4.61
C ALA A 198 11.61 -8.58 5.68
N ASN A 199 10.31 -8.88 5.80
CA ASN A 199 9.80 -9.95 6.68
C ASN A 199 10.35 -11.34 6.31
N GLY A 200 10.80 -11.55 5.06
CA GLY A 200 11.44 -12.79 4.62
C GLY A 200 12.92 -12.91 5.00
N ARG A 201 13.62 -11.79 5.23
CA ARG A 201 15.08 -11.76 5.46
C ARG A 201 15.49 -11.81 6.95
N ASN A 202 14.61 -11.41 7.86
CA ASN A 202 14.94 -11.29 9.29
C ASN A 202 14.42 -12.46 10.15
N GLY A 203 14.22 -13.65 9.55
CA GLY A 203 13.77 -14.84 10.26
C GLY A 203 14.82 -15.37 11.23
N VAL A 204 14.80 -14.88 12.47
CA VAL A 204 15.43 -15.55 13.61
C VAL A 204 14.87 -16.97 13.67
N ALA A 205 15.76 -17.96 13.69
CA ALA A 205 15.40 -19.37 13.78
C ALA A 205 14.39 -19.60 14.92
N GLY A 206 13.15 -19.95 14.56
CA GLY A 206 12.20 -20.55 15.50
C GLY A 206 10.74 -20.10 15.47
N LYS A 207 10.33 -18.92 14.94
CA LYS A 207 8.91 -18.50 15.09
C LYS A 207 8.34 -17.72 13.89
N ARG A 208 7.27 -18.30 13.32
CA ARG A 208 6.37 -17.86 12.23
C ARG A 208 6.92 -18.05 10.81
N ALA A 209 6.29 -18.98 10.08
CA ALA A 209 6.52 -19.20 8.66
C ALA A 209 6.46 -17.88 7.90
N THR A 210 7.51 -17.58 7.14
CA THR A 210 7.53 -16.46 6.21
C THR A 210 6.43 -16.70 5.19
N LYS A 211 5.47 -15.78 5.10
CA LYS A 211 4.41 -15.88 4.09
C LYS A 211 5.07 -15.82 2.70
N PRO A 212 4.62 -16.62 1.73
CA PRO A 212 5.18 -16.60 0.40
C PRO A 212 5.01 -15.22 -0.24
N VAL A 213 5.98 -14.86 -1.09
CA VAL A 213 5.99 -13.61 -1.87
C VAL A 213 6.14 -13.98 -3.34
N TYR A 214 5.44 -13.27 -4.22
CA TYR A 214 5.25 -13.62 -5.62
C TYR A 214 5.64 -12.45 -6.53
N ASP A 215 6.13 -12.74 -7.73
CA ASP A 215 6.38 -11.72 -8.75
C ASP A 215 5.10 -11.39 -9.56
N CYS A 216 3.96 -11.23 -8.90
CA CYS A 216 2.67 -11.02 -9.55
C CYS A 216 2.51 -9.65 -10.22
N LYS A 217 3.55 -8.80 -10.16
CA LYS A 217 3.54 -7.40 -10.62
C LYS A 217 2.34 -6.58 -10.13
N GLY A 218 1.70 -6.99 -9.04
CA GLY A 218 0.46 -6.41 -8.53
C GLY A 218 0.62 -4.95 -8.13
N ILE A 219 0.18 -4.03 -8.99
CA ILE A 219 0.19 -2.59 -8.78
C ILE A 219 -1.13 -1.97 -9.22
N LEU A 220 -1.65 -1.08 -8.39
CA LEU A 220 -2.75 -0.19 -8.72
C LEU A 220 -2.25 1.25 -8.65
N ALA A 221 -2.57 2.06 -9.64
CA ALA A 221 -2.32 3.50 -9.61
C ALA A 221 -3.62 4.25 -9.86
N VAL A 222 -4.01 5.11 -8.92
CA VAL A 222 -5.18 5.99 -9.02
C VAL A 222 -4.68 7.41 -9.19
N LYS A 223 -4.97 8.02 -10.33
CA LYS A 223 -4.55 9.38 -10.69
C LYS A 223 -5.77 10.26 -10.88
N PHE A 224 -5.84 11.34 -10.12
CA PHE A 224 -6.83 12.39 -10.34
C PHE A 224 -6.32 13.34 -11.43
N SER A 225 -7.22 13.91 -12.24
CA SER A 225 -6.88 14.95 -13.21
C SER A 225 -8.00 15.98 -13.27
N ALA A 226 -7.74 17.17 -12.74
CA ALA A 226 -8.67 18.29 -12.83
C ALA A 226 -8.85 18.78 -14.28
N PRO A 227 -7.81 18.91 -15.12
CA PRO A 227 -8.00 19.32 -16.52
C PRO A 227 -8.85 18.34 -17.34
N LYS A 228 -8.71 17.04 -17.08
CA LYS A 228 -9.51 16.01 -17.77
C LYS A 228 -10.84 15.71 -17.09
N GLN A 229 -11.10 16.30 -15.92
CA GLN A 229 -12.30 16.03 -15.11
C GLN A 229 -12.54 14.52 -14.94
N CYS A 230 -11.50 13.78 -14.54
CA CYS A 230 -11.58 12.33 -14.41
C CYS A 230 -10.61 11.75 -13.36
N VAL A 231 -10.82 10.48 -13.04
CA VAL A 231 -9.89 9.62 -12.31
C VAL A 231 -9.44 8.51 -13.25
N GLU A 232 -8.14 8.43 -13.49
CA GLU A 232 -7.49 7.37 -14.26
C GLU A 232 -6.99 6.28 -13.31
N VAL A 233 -7.39 5.04 -13.53
CA VAL A 233 -6.99 3.87 -12.74
C VAL A 233 -6.18 2.93 -13.63
N THR A 234 -4.93 2.71 -13.28
CA THR A 234 -4.09 1.69 -13.91
C THR A 234 -4.09 0.45 -13.03
N TYR A 235 -4.53 -0.67 -13.60
CA TYR A 235 -4.53 -2.00 -13.00
C TYR A 235 -3.50 -2.89 -13.69
N LYS A 236 -2.61 -3.50 -12.92
CA LYS A 236 -1.73 -4.58 -13.37
C LYS A 236 -1.58 -5.62 -12.27
N HIS A 237 -1.97 -6.86 -12.55
CA HIS A 237 -1.76 -8.00 -11.66
C HIS A 237 -1.75 -9.29 -12.47
N ILE A 238 -0.78 -10.16 -12.21
CA ILE A 238 -0.69 -11.49 -12.84
C ILE A 238 -1.21 -12.50 -11.81
N PRO A 239 -2.24 -13.31 -12.13
CA PRO A 239 -2.87 -14.22 -11.18
C PRO A 239 -2.05 -15.50 -10.93
N ILE A 240 -0.84 -15.35 -10.38
CA ILE A 240 0.09 -16.47 -10.08
C ILE A 240 0.05 -16.93 -8.62
N HIS A 241 -0.85 -16.36 -7.81
CA HIS A 241 -1.05 -16.78 -6.43
C HIS A 241 -2.52 -16.82 -6.07
N ALA A 242 -2.84 -17.67 -5.11
CA ALA A 242 -4.19 -17.81 -4.57
C ALA A 242 -4.72 -16.47 -4.05
N THR A 243 -6.02 -16.27 -4.22
CA THR A 243 -6.73 -15.10 -3.71
C THR A 243 -6.72 -15.10 -2.18
N TYR A 244 -7.12 -13.97 -1.58
CA TYR A 244 -7.16 -13.87 -0.13
C TYR A 244 -8.18 -14.85 0.49
N GLU A 245 -9.28 -15.11 -0.20
CA GLU A 245 -10.34 -15.99 0.27
C GLU A 245 -9.95 -17.46 0.23
N GLU A 246 -9.31 -17.90 -0.86
CA GLU A 246 -8.76 -19.26 -1.01
C GLU A 246 -7.73 -19.62 0.07
N ARG A 247 -6.92 -18.63 0.50
CA ARG A 247 -5.90 -18.83 1.53
C ARG A 247 -6.40 -18.61 2.96
N ALA A 248 -7.63 -18.09 3.13
CA ALA A 248 -8.12 -17.74 4.45
C ALA A 248 -8.24 -19.02 5.30
N PRO A 249 -7.54 -19.10 6.46
CA PRO A 249 -7.69 -20.26 7.34
C PRO A 249 -9.14 -20.33 7.82
N ILE A 250 -9.63 -21.55 8.06
CA ILE A 250 -10.99 -21.80 8.58
C ILE A 250 -11.23 -20.85 9.76
N PRO A 251 -12.31 -20.06 9.73
CA PRO A 251 -12.59 -19.14 10.82
C PRO A 251 -12.64 -19.88 12.17
N ARG A 252 -12.10 -19.25 13.22
CA ARG A 252 -12.08 -19.84 14.56
C ARG A 252 -13.49 -20.25 15.00
N LYS A 253 -13.59 -21.34 15.77
CA LYS A 253 -14.84 -22.01 16.17
C LYS A 253 -15.93 -21.08 16.74
N GLU A 254 -15.54 -19.98 17.36
CA GLU A 254 -16.45 -19.03 18.02
C GLU A 254 -16.64 -17.70 17.27
N SER A 255 -16.08 -17.57 16.06
CA SER A 255 -16.16 -16.30 15.32
C SER A 255 -17.49 -16.17 14.57
N ARG A 256 -18.09 -14.96 14.54
CA ARG A 256 -19.21 -14.63 13.64
C ARG A 256 -18.93 -14.99 12.18
N ARG A 257 -17.66 -14.92 11.77
CA ARG A 257 -17.21 -15.29 10.43
C ARG A 257 -17.32 -16.80 10.16
N ARG A 258 -17.33 -17.65 11.19
CA ARG A 258 -17.54 -19.10 11.05
C ARG A 258 -18.97 -19.44 10.67
N ALA A 259 -19.97 -18.79 11.26
CA ALA A 259 -21.37 -19.01 10.89
C ALA A 259 -21.62 -18.70 9.40
N HIS A 260 -21.05 -17.61 8.87
CA HIS A 260 -21.11 -17.29 7.44
C HIS A 260 -20.29 -18.25 6.57
N TRP A 261 -19.16 -18.75 7.07
CA TRP A 261 -18.33 -19.72 6.36
C TRP A 261 -19.01 -21.09 6.26
N GLU A 262 -19.60 -21.58 7.34
CA GLU A 262 -20.39 -22.82 7.38
C GLU A 262 -21.62 -22.74 6.47
N MET A 263 -22.28 -21.57 6.40
CA MET A 263 -23.42 -21.35 5.50
C MET A 263 -23.04 -21.33 4.01
N SER A 264 -21.79 -20.94 3.69
CA SER A 264 -21.27 -20.91 2.31
C SER A 264 -20.54 -22.20 1.92
N HIS A 265 -20.26 -23.09 2.87
CA HIS A 265 -19.52 -24.35 2.67
C HIS A 265 -20.21 -25.51 3.43
N PRO A 266 -21.44 -25.90 3.05
CA PRO A 266 -22.21 -26.89 3.80
C PRO A 266 -21.59 -28.30 3.84
N GLU A 267 -20.58 -28.56 2.99
CA GLU A 267 -19.96 -29.87 2.84
C GLU A 267 -18.60 -30.02 3.56
N LYS A 268 -18.18 -29.03 4.35
CA LYS A 268 -16.94 -29.05 5.15
C LYS A 268 -17.21 -28.88 6.65
#